data_AF-A0A016SMH8-F1
#
_entry.id   AF-A0A016SMH8-F1
#
_cell.length_a   1.000
_cell.length_b   1.000
_cell.length_c   1.000
_cell.angle_alpha   90.00
_cell.angle_beta   90.00
_cell.angle_gamma   90.00
#
_symmetry.space_group_name_H-M   'P 1'
#
loop_
_entity.id
_entity.type
_entity.pdbx_description
1 polymer ?
#
loop_
_entity_poly.entity_id
_entity_poly.type
_entity_poly.pdbx_seq_one_letter_code
_entity_poly.pdbx_strand_id
1 'polypeptide(L)'
;MRTLLFCLLGLALISCTEALQCNVMNTIQGLFVQQCPGHIMSCMKFVCRLHGYEQVYKGCNDPANPAVACQTLQSNCQAQGGTGQCYTCNYEFCNSSSGLASAAVLVVAVLYSIRMLC
;
A
#
# COMPACT_ATOMS: atom_id res chain seq x y z
N MET A 1 -0.73 36.92 37.28
CA MET A 1 -1.25 35.55 37.07
C MET A 1 -2.28 35.43 35.92
N ARG A 2 -2.31 36.32 34.91
CA ARG A 2 -3.17 36.17 33.70
C ARG A 2 -2.40 35.79 32.44
N THR A 3 -1.08 35.94 32.44
CA THR A 3 -0.21 35.69 31.28
C THR A 3 0.28 34.23 31.17
N LEU A 4 0.15 33.42 32.23
CA LEU A 4 0.52 32.00 32.23
C LEU A 4 -0.55 31.08 31.63
N LEU A 5 -1.77 31.57 31.43
CA LEU A 5 -2.88 30.76 30.92
C LEU A 5 -2.82 30.55 29.39
N PHE A 6 -2.12 31.42 28.66
CA PHE A 6 -2.05 31.36 27.19
C PHE A 6 -1.02 30.36 26.65
N CYS A 7 0.01 30.00 27.42
CA CYS A 7 0.98 28.98 26.98
C CYS A 7 0.41 27.55 27.04
N LEU A 8 -0.59 27.28 27.87
CA LEU A 8 -1.16 25.93 28.03
C LEU A 8 -2.24 25.59 26.99
N LEU A 9 -2.86 26.59 26.35
CA LEU A 9 -3.83 26.35 25.27
C LEU A 9 -3.18 26.14 23.89
N GLY A 10 -1.91 26.51 23.71
CA GLY A 10 -1.21 26.37 22.42
C GLY A 10 -0.69 24.97 22.11
N LEU A 11 -0.56 24.09 23.11
CA LEU A 11 -0.04 22.72 22.94
C LEU A 11 -1.08 21.67 22.51
N ALA A 12 -2.37 22.02 22.48
CA ALA A 12 -3.44 21.04 22.23
C ALA A 12 -3.78 20.82 20.74
N LEU A 13 -3.08 21.47 19.81
CA LEU A 13 -3.40 21.41 18.37
C LEU A 13 -2.29 20.79 17.51
N ILE A 14 -1.31 20.11 18.10
CA ILE A 14 -0.40 19.26 17.33
C ILE A 14 -1.19 17.99 16.99
N SER A 15 -1.99 18.05 15.93
CA SER A 15 -2.44 16.87 15.22
C SER A 15 -1.17 16.18 14.71
N CYS A 16 -0.62 15.24 15.49
CA CYS A 16 0.33 14.28 14.97
C CYS A 16 -0.42 13.48 13.90
N THR A 17 -0.35 13.93 12.65
CA THR A 17 -0.71 13.08 11.52
C THR A 17 0.26 11.91 11.59
N GLU A 18 -0.19 10.77 12.10
CA GLU A 18 0.61 9.55 12.15
C GLU A 18 1.02 9.24 10.71
N ALA A 19 2.31 9.39 10.41
CA ALA A 19 2.77 9.22 9.04
C ALA A 19 2.64 7.72 8.69
N LEU A 20 1.93 7.45 7.58
CA LEU A 20 1.57 6.11 7.14
C LEU A 20 2.79 5.18 7.10
N GLN A 21 2.64 3.98 7.66
CA GLN A 21 3.67 2.94 7.58
C GLN A 21 3.31 1.89 6.54
N CYS A 22 4.25 1.57 5.65
CA CYS A 22 4.06 0.61 4.56
C CYS A 22 5.14 -0.47 4.58
N ASN A 23 4.82 -1.64 4.03
CA ASN A 23 5.86 -2.61 3.73
C ASN A 23 6.65 -2.13 2.51
N VAL A 24 7.97 -2.15 2.61
CA VAL A 24 8.90 -1.84 1.52
C VAL A 24 9.68 -3.10 1.18
N MET A 25 9.94 -3.31 -0.09
CA MET A 25 10.75 -4.44 -0.54
C MET A 25 11.98 -3.94 -1.30
N ASN A 26 13.16 -4.37 -0.85
CA ASN A 26 14.44 -4.11 -1.48
C ASN A 26 15.18 -5.44 -1.69
N THR A 27 16.00 -5.55 -2.73
CA THR A 27 16.84 -6.71 -3.01
C THR A 27 17.93 -6.95 -1.96
N ILE A 28 18.32 -5.93 -1.19
CA ILE A 28 19.37 -6.04 -0.15
C ILE A 28 18.79 -6.50 1.19
N GLN A 29 17.72 -5.84 1.66
CA GLN A 29 17.16 -6.04 2.99
C GLN A 29 15.93 -6.95 3.00
N GLY A 30 15.42 -7.34 1.83
CA GLY A 30 14.18 -8.09 1.71
C GLY A 30 12.96 -7.22 2.02
N LEU A 31 12.00 -7.79 2.75
CA LEU A 31 10.76 -7.14 3.16
C LEU A 31 10.95 -6.50 4.54
N PHE A 32 10.70 -5.20 4.66
CA PHE A 32 10.76 -4.47 5.93
C PHE A 32 9.70 -3.37 5.97
N VAL A 33 9.53 -2.74 7.14
CA VAL A 33 8.57 -1.65 7.34
C VAL A 33 9.30 -0.31 7.25
N GLN A 34 8.68 0.65 6.56
CA GLN A 34 9.17 2.03 6.49
C GLN A 34 8.03 3.02 6.72
N GLN A 35 8.34 4.11 7.41
CA GLN A 35 7.47 5.27 7.52
C GLN A 35 7.52 6.09 6.23
N CYS A 36 6.35 6.38 5.66
CA CYS A 36 6.23 7.17 4.46
C CYS A 36 6.41 8.68 4.75
N PRO A 37 6.85 9.47 3.75
CA PRO A 37 6.83 10.92 3.85
C PRO A 37 5.42 11.42 4.19
N GLY A 38 5.30 12.51 4.97
CA GLY A 38 4.01 12.98 5.50
C GLY A 38 2.96 13.40 4.47
N HIS A 39 3.33 13.54 3.19
CA HIS A 39 2.40 13.83 2.09
C HIS A 39 1.93 12.55 1.36
N ILE A 40 2.49 11.39 1.69
CA ILE A 40 2.17 10.11 1.06
C ILE A 40 1.17 9.37 1.92
N MET A 41 -0.06 9.27 1.39
CA MET A 41 -1.21 8.70 2.09
C MET A 41 -1.57 7.29 1.59
N SER A 42 -0.71 6.66 0.79
CA SER A 42 -0.97 5.35 0.19
C SER A 42 0.26 4.46 0.19
N CYS A 43 0.10 3.21 0.59
CA CYS A 43 1.03 2.13 0.25
C CYS A 43 0.74 1.61 -1.16
N MET A 44 1.74 0.99 -1.78
CA MET A 44 1.57 0.24 -3.01
C MET A 44 2.17 -1.16 -2.92
N LYS A 45 1.58 -2.06 -3.71
CA LYS A 45 2.17 -3.32 -4.15
C LYS A 45 2.04 -3.36 -5.67
N PHE A 46 3.17 -3.34 -6.36
CA PHE A 46 3.22 -3.51 -7.80
C PHE A 46 3.62 -4.93 -8.16
N VAL A 47 2.99 -5.51 -9.17
CA VAL A 47 3.23 -6.84 -9.70
C VAL A 47 3.46 -6.73 -11.19
N CYS A 48 4.67 -7.06 -11.66
CA CYS A 48 5.02 -7.13 -13.06
C CYS A 48 5.22 -8.58 -13.48
N ARG A 49 4.48 -9.02 -14.50
CA ARG A 49 4.62 -10.35 -15.09
C ARG A 49 5.38 -10.25 -16.42
N LEU A 50 6.57 -10.81 -16.48
CA LEU A 50 7.48 -10.81 -17.63
C LEU A 50 7.86 -12.24 -17.98
N HIS A 51 7.51 -12.70 -19.18
CA HIS A 51 7.90 -14.02 -19.69
C HIS A 51 7.67 -15.21 -18.72
N GLY A 52 6.55 -15.17 -17.97
CA GLY A 52 6.22 -16.22 -16.98
C GLY A 52 6.83 -16.01 -15.59
N TYR A 53 7.66 -14.99 -15.38
CA TYR A 53 8.19 -14.60 -14.08
C TYR A 53 7.38 -13.46 -13.48
N GLU A 54 7.16 -13.50 -12.16
CA GLU A 54 6.50 -12.44 -11.41
C GLU A 54 7.53 -11.67 -10.59
N GLN A 55 7.64 -10.37 -10.86
CA GLN A 55 8.40 -9.42 -10.07
C GLN A 55 7.44 -8.59 -9.24
N VAL A 56 7.66 -8.57 -7.94
CA VAL A 56 6.86 -7.77 -7.01
C VAL A 56 7.69 -6.57 -6.57
N TYR A 57 7.04 -5.44 -6.33
CA TYR A 57 7.62 -4.26 -5.69
C TYR A 57 6.64 -3.76 -4.65
N LYS A 58 7.15 -3.27 -3.52
CA LYS A 58 6.32 -2.72 -2.44
C LYS A 58 6.94 -1.44 -1.94
N GLY A 59 6.11 -0.47 -1.59
CA GLY A 59 6.58 0.75 -0.95
C GLY A 59 5.49 1.77 -0.65
N CYS A 60 5.93 2.99 -0.32
CA CYS A 60 5.09 4.17 -0.27
C CYS A 60 4.79 4.62 -1.70
N ASN A 61 3.52 4.77 -2.07
CA ASN A 61 3.13 5.22 -3.41
C ASN A 61 3.42 6.72 -3.57
N ASP A 62 4.63 7.04 -4.00
CA ASP A 62 5.11 8.41 -4.19
C ASP A 62 5.19 8.76 -5.69
N PRO A 63 4.29 9.60 -6.22
CA PRO A 63 4.32 10.04 -7.61
C PRO A 63 5.59 10.81 -8.00
N ALA A 64 6.28 11.43 -7.04
CA ALA A 64 7.52 12.16 -7.28
C ALA A 64 8.74 11.22 -7.32
N ASN A 65 8.61 9.98 -6.82
CA ASN A 65 9.67 8.99 -6.84
C ASN A 65 9.37 7.87 -7.85
N PRO A 66 10.03 7.86 -9.03
CA PRO A 66 9.75 6.90 -10.10
C PRO A 66 10.02 5.44 -9.72
N ALA A 67 10.83 5.18 -8.69
CA ALA A 67 11.10 3.83 -8.22
C ALA A 67 9.90 3.18 -7.50
N VAL A 68 8.96 4.00 -7.03
CA VAL A 68 7.78 3.55 -6.27
C VAL A 68 6.46 4.11 -6.80
N ALA A 69 6.50 4.96 -7.83
CA ALA A 69 5.32 5.46 -8.53
C ALA A 69 4.68 4.36 -9.39
N CYS A 70 3.43 3.99 -9.07
CA CYS A 70 2.69 2.96 -9.79
C CYS A 70 2.66 3.17 -11.33
N GLN A 71 2.44 4.41 -11.79
CA GLN A 71 2.35 4.72 -13.21
C GLN A 71 3.67 4.41 -13.94
N THR A 72 4.80 4.84 -13.36
CA THR A 72 6.14 4.60 -13.90
C THR A 72 6.51 3.12 -13.89
N LEU A 73 6.20 2.43 -12.80
CA LEU A 73 6.43 0.99 -12.71
C LEU A 73 5.61 0.21 -13.75
N GLN A 74 4.35 0.61 -13.97
CA GLN A 74 3.48 0.01 -14.97
C GLN A 74 4.00 0.25 -16.38
N SER A 75 4.38 1.48 -16.73
CA SER A 75 4.95 1.80 -18.04
C SER A 75 6.24 1.04 -18.30
N ASN A 76 7.12 0.92 -17.30
CA ASN A 76 8.38 0.19 -17.42
C ASN A 76 8.17 -1.32 -17.62
N CYS A 77 7.17 -1.91 -16.95
CA CYS A 77 6.81 -3.30 -17.13
C CYS A 77 6.25 -3.57 -18.53
N GLN A 78 5.35 -2.70 -19.00
CA GLN A 78 4.75 -2.79 -20.33
C GLN A 78 5.77 -2.58 -21.45
N ALA A 79 6.73 -1.66 -21.27
CA ALA A 79 7.82 -1.42 -22.22
C ALA A 79 8.72 -2.65 -22.41
N GLN A 80 8.79 -3.53 -21.41
CA GLN A 80 9.52 -4.81 -21.49
C GLN A 80 8.66 -5.96 -22.04
N GLY A 81 7.44 -5.70 -22.51
CA GLY A 81 6.51 -6.72 -22.99
C GLY A 81 5.75 -7.44 -21.87
N GLY A 82 5.80 -6.93 -20.64
CA GLY A 82 5.14 -7.51 -19.48
C GLY A 82 3.74 -6.95 -19.22
N THR A 83 3.02 -7.59 -18.28
CA THR A 83 1.75 -7.08 -17.75
C THR A 83 1.95 -6.60 -16.31
N GLY A 84 1.79 -5.28 -16.10
CA GLY A 84 1.92 -4.64 -14.79
C GLY A 84 0.56 -4.37 -14.13
N GLN A 85 0.46 -4.65 -12.83
CA GLN A 85 -0.71 -4.35 -11.99
C GLN A 85 -0.25 -3.68 -10.69
N CYS A 86 -0.82 -2.52 -10.34
CA CYS A 86 -0.53 -1.83 -9.09
C CYS A 86 -1.74 -1.84 -8.16
N TYR A 87 -1.54 -2.27 -6.93
CA TYR A 87 -2.54 -2.28 -5.87
C TYR A 87 -2.17 -1.24 -4.84
N THR A 88 -3.08 -0.32 -4.55
CA THR A 88 -2.90 0.76 -3.59
C THR A 88 -3.89 0.65 -2.44
N CYS A 89 -3.49 1.13 -1.27
CA CYS A 89 -4.29 1.09 -0.05
C CYS A 89 -3.77 2.13 0.96
N ASN A 90 -4.63 2.58 1.88
CA ASN A 90 -4.43 3.80 2.67
C ASN A 90 -4.39 3.55 4.20
N TYR A 91 -4.01 2.35 4.62
CA TYR A 91 -3.89 1.97 6.04
C TYR A 91 -2.56 1.25 6.28
N GLU A 92 -2.14 1.19 7.53
CA GLU A 92 -0.82 0.67 7.89
C GLU A 92 -0.61 -0.78 7.40
N PHE A 93 0.54 -1.03 6.79
CA PHE A 93 0.97 -2.35 6.30
C PHE A 93 -0.01 -3.03 5.32
N CYS A 94 -0.94 -2.29 4.74
CA CYS A 94 -2.02 -2.83 3.91
C CYS A 94 -1.53 -3.59 2.67
N ASN A 95 -0.36 -3.21 2.17
CA ASN A 95 0.32 -3.85 1.03
C ASN A 95 1.01 -5.18 1.40
N SER A 96 0.66 -5.78 2.54
CA SER A 96 1.07 -7.13 2.92
C SER A 96 0.47 -8.20 2.00
N SER A 97 -0.74 -7.98 1.47
CA SER A 97 -1.54 -9.02 0.84
C SER A 97 -0.88 -9.68 -0.36
N SER A 98 -0.86 -11.02 -0.33
CA SER A 98 -0.44 -11.93 -1.39
C SER A 98 -1.63 -12.32 -2.28
N GLY A 99 -2.27 -11.38 -2.99
CA GLY A 99 -3.17 -11.70 -4.12
C GLY A 99 -4.39 -12.61 -3.87
N LEU A 100 -4.65 -13.03 -2.64
CA LEU A 100 -5.62 -14.08 -2.27
C LEU A 100 -6.98 -13.54 -1.81
N ALA A 101 -7.15 -12.21 -1.72
CA ALA A 101 -8.39 -11.60 -1.26
C ALA A 101 -9.60 -11.91 -2.18
N SER A 102 -9.34 -12.30 -3.44
CA SER A 102 -10.40 -12.62 -4.42
C SER A 102 -10.98 -14.04 -4.26
N ALA A 103 -10.32 -14.95 -3.53
CA ALA A 103 -10.79 -16.34 -3.38
C ALA A 103 -11.84 -16.51 -2.28
N ALA A 104 -11.80 -15.65 -1.24
CA ALA A 104 -12.71 -15.76 -0.09
C ALA A 104 -14.17 -15.42 -0.45
N VAL A 105 -14.40 -14.53 -1.43
CA VAL A 105 -15.75 -14.13 -1.87
C VAL A 105 -16.46 -15.25 -2.63
N LEU A 106 -15.73 -16.07 -3.40
CA LEU A 106 -16.28 -17.19 -4.16
C LEU A 106 -16.75 -18.34 -3.24
N VAL A 107 -16.02 -18.61 -2.16
CA VAL A 107 -16.39 -19.67 -1.20
C VAL A 107 -17.70 -19.34 -0.47
N VAL A 108 -17.89 -18.08 -0.07
CA VAL A 108 -19.14 -17.64 0.57
C VAL A 108 -20.31 -17.74 -0.41
N ALA A 109 -20.15 -17.29 -1.66
CA ALA A 109 -21.20 -17.38 -2.67
C ALA A 109 -21.64 -18.83 -2.94
N VAL A 110 -20.68 -19.77 -3.08
CA VAL A 110 -20.98 -21.19 -3.31
C VAL A 110 -21.69 -21.82 -2.11
N LEU A 111 -21.27 -21.52 -0.87
CA LEU A 111 -21.93 -22.04 0.34
C LEU A 111 -23.37 -21.53 0.49
N TYR A 112 -23.65 -20.27 0.14
CA TYR A 112 -25.01 -19.74 0.13
C TYR A 112 -25.89 -20.38 -0.94
N SER A 113 -25.36 -20.66 -2.13
CA SER A 113 -26.08 -21.37 -3.20
C SER A 113 -26.46 -22.79 -2.78
N ILE A 114 -25.56 -23.53 -2.14
CA ILE A 114 -25.83 -24.91 -1.66
C ILE A 114 -26.91 -24.89 -0.57
N ARG A 115 -26.88 -23.91 0.35
CA ARG A 115 -27.89 -23.71 1.40
C ARG A 115 -29.29 -23.36 0.87
N MET A 116 -29.41 -22.83 -0.35
CA MET A 116 -30.72 -22.55 -0.98
C MET A 116 -31.25 -23.70 -1.84
N LEU A 117 -30.44 -24.73 -2.11
CA LEU A 117 -30.82 -25.92 -2.90
C LEU A 117 -31.15 -27.16 -2.04
N CYS A 118 -31.01 -27.09 -0.71
CA CYS A 118 -31.51 -28.09 0.25
C CYS A 118 -32.66 -27.52 1.06
#